data_AF-A0A060BMI8-F1
#
_entry.id   AF-A0A060BMI8-F1
#
_cell.length_a   1.000
_cell.length_b   1.000
_cell.length_c   1.000
_cell.angle_alpha   90.00
_cell.angle_beta   90.00
_cell.angle_gamma   90.00
#
_symmetry.space_group_name_H-M   'P 1'
#
loop_
_entity.id
_entity.type
_entity.pdbx_description
1 polymer ?
#
loop_
_entity_poly.entity_id
_entity_poly.type
_entity_poly.pdbx_seq_one_letter_code
_entity_poly.pdbx_strand_id
1 'polypeptide(L)'
;MRVQEERAVVTWTRAATGEWIADFGQNFAGVVHARLRGRDGQVVTFRHAEVLVDGELFVKSLRTAKATATYTCVEGEQEYSPRLTYMGFRYVGVSGI
;
A
#
# COMPACT_ATOMS: atom_id res chain seq x y z
N MET A 1 9.01 2.41 17.30
CA MET A 1 8.86 1.18 16.49
C MET A 1 10.19 0.93 15.77
N ARG A 2 10.74 -0.29 15.80
CA ARG A 2 11.94 -0.66 15.02
C ARG A 2 11.50 -1.61 13.91
N VAL A 3 12.00 -1.41 12.69
CA VAL A 3 11.80 -2.37 11.58
C VAL A 3 12.62 -3.61 11.91
N GLN A 4 11.97 -4.77 11.99
CA GLN A 4 12.65 -6.04 12.26
C GLN A 4 13.02 -6.77 10.97
N GLU A 5 12.21 -6.62 9.92
CA GLU A 5 12.35 -7.33 8.66
C GLU A 5 11.69 -6.54 7.52
N GLU A 6 12.25 -6.63 6.32
CA GLU A 6 11.65 -6.11 5.09
C GLU A 6 11.13 -7.27 4.23
N ARG A 7 9.91 -7.11 3.71
CA ARG A 7 9.26 -8.09 2.83
C ARG A 7 9.06 -7.47 1.46
N ALA A 8 9.65 -8.08 0.43
CA ALA A 8 9.43 -7.68 -0.95
C ALA A 8 8.06 -8.15 -1.46
N VAL A 9 7.53 -7.43 -2.45
CA VAL A 9 6.32 -7.85 -3.16
C VAL A 9 6.62 -9.13 -3.93
N VAL A 10 5.76 -10.14 -3.77
CA VAL A 10 5.90 -11.44 -4.43
C VAL A 10 5.25 -11.40 -5.81
N THR A 11 4.05 -10.81 -5.91
CA THR A 11 3.37 -10.63 -7.20
C THR A 11 2.65 -9.29 -7.30
N TRP A 12 2.55 -8.79 -8.52
CA TRP A 12 1.72 -7.65 -8.88
C TRP A 12 0.56 -8.10 -9.75
N THR A 13 -0.64 -7.66 -9.41
CA THR A 13 -1.86 -7.89 -10.21
C THR A 13 -2.54 -6.56 -10.44
N ARG A 14 -3.32 -6.44 -11.52
CA ARG A 14 -4.14 -5.27 -11.78
C ARG A 14 -5.61 -5.61 -11.53
N ALA A 15 -6.24 -4.87 -10.63
CA ALA A 15 -7.66 -4.99 -10.35
C ALA A 15 -8.50 -4.50 -11.54
N ALA A 16 -9.75 -4.96 -11.64
CA ALA A 16 -10.69 -4.47 -12.66
C ALA A 16 -10.93 -2.95 -12.57
N THR A 17 -10.81 -2.38 -11.35
CA THR A 17 -10.86 -0.93 -11.08
C THR A 17 -9.64 -0.16 -11.59
N GLY A 18 -8.62 -0.84 -12.08
CA GLY A 18 -7.37 -0.25 -12.57
C GLY A 18 -6.29 -0.05 -11.50
N GLU A 19 -6.61 -0.29 -10.23
CA GLU A 19 -5.66 -0.27 -9.10
C GLU A 19 -4.62 -1.38 -9.23
N TRP A 20 -3.37 -1.08 -8.88
CA TRP A 20 -2.32 -2.09 -8.76
C TRP A 20 -2.36 -2.75 -7.39
N ILE A 21 -2.35 -4.07 -7.35
CA ILE A 21 -2.35 -4.85 -6.11
C ILE A 21 -0.99 -5.55 -5.98
N ALA A 22 -0.25 -5.22 -4.94
CA ALA A 22 0.91 -5.95 -4.47
C ALA A 22 0.47 -7.06 -3.49
N ASP A 23 0.81 -8.31 -3.77
CA ASP A 23 0.73 -9.42 -2.82
C ASP A 23 2.12 -9.72 -2.23
N PHE A 24 2.24 -9.65 -0.91
CA PHE A 24 3.46 -9.98 -0.18
C PHE A 24 3.57 -11.47 0.21
N GLY A 25 2.57 -12.28 -0.12
CA GLY A 25 2.54 -13.73 0.09
C GLY A 25 2.21 -14.17 1.52
N GLN A 26 2.37 -13.28 2.50
CA GLN A 26 2.10 -13.52 3.91
C GLN A 26 1.47 -12.29 4.56
N ASN A 27 0.54 -12.48 5.50
CA ASN A 27 0.00 -11.40 6.32
C ASN A 27 0.99 -11.06 7.45
N PHE A 28 1.33 -9.78 7.60
CA PHE A 28 2.20 -9.28 8.67
C PHE A 28 1.80 -7.87 9.10
N ALA A 29 2.31 -7.42 10.25
CA ALA A 29 2.10 -6.06 10.73
C ALA A 29 3.32 -5.19 10.41
N GLY A 30 3.10 -4.07 9.72
CA GLY A 30 4.19 -3.19 9.33
C GLY A 30 3.71 -1.90 8.66
N VAL A 31 4.62 -1.27 7.92
CA VAL A 31 4.35 -0.10 7.09
C VAL A 31 4.89 -0.35 5.69
N VAL A 32 4.28 0.30 4.70
CA VAL A 32 4.82 0.30 3.34
C VAL A 32 6.11 1.12 3.28
N HIS A 33 7.03 0.66 2.44
CA HIS A 33 8.17 1.44 1.96
C HIS A 33 8.10 1.45 0.43
N ALA A 34 7.97 2.64 -0.16
CA ALA A 34 7.77 2.80 -1.59
C ALA A 34 8.81 3.77 -2.17
N ARG A 35 9.43 3.36 -3.27
CA ARG A 35 10.19 4.25 -4.15
C ARG A 35 9.26 4.70 -5.28
N LEU A 36 9.13 6.00 -5.46
CA LEU A 36 8.19 6.60 -6.39
C LEU A 36 8.93 7.60 -7.27
N ARG A 37 8.48 7.74 -8.51
CA ARG A 37 8.82 8.88 -9.36
C ARG A 37 7.52 9.57 -9.75
N GLY A 38 7.31 10.78 -9.23
CA GLY A 38 6.05 11.49 -9.37
C GLY A 38 6.23 12.91 -9.92
N ARG A 39 5.10 13.53 -10.26
CA ARG A 39 5.02 14.97 -10.54
C ARG A 39 4.67 15.73 -9.28
N ASP A 40 5.06 16.99 -9.20
CA ASP A 40 4.65 17.86 -8.08
C ASP A 40 3.11 17.88 -7.92
N GLY A 41 2.64 17.62 -6.71
CA GLY A 41 1.22 17.57 -6.37
C GLY A 41 0.47 16.28 -6.76
N GLN A 42 1.13 15.32 -7.43
CA GLN A 42 0.53 14.01 -7.70
C GLN A 42 0.24 13.27 -6.39
N VAL A 43 -0.94 12.67 -6.25
CA VAL A 43 -1.33 11.97 -5.03
C VAL A 43 -1.33 10.46 -5.25
N VAL A 44 -0.46 9.76 -4.54
CA VAL A 44 -0.40 8.29 -4.52
C VAL A 44 -1.11 7.79 -3.26
N THR A 45 -2.05 6.86 -3.45
CA THR A 45 -2.81 6.27 -2.35
C THR A 45 -2.49 4.78 -2.20
N PHE A 46 -2.17 4.38 -0.97
CA PHE A 46 -1.86 3.03 -0.54
C PHE A 46 -2.98 2.52 0.38
N ARG A 47 -3.68 1.48 -0.05
CA ARG A 47 -4.75 0.84 0.74
C ARG A 47 -4.30 -0.55 1.18
N HIS A 48 -4.43 -0.85 2.46
CA HIS A 48 -3.97 -2.11 3.03
C HIS A 48 -5.15 -3.07 3.23
N ALA A 49 -4.98 -4.34 2.88
CA ALA A 49 -5.96 -5.38 3.13
C ALA A 49 -5.30 -6.71 3.51
N GLU A 50 -6.03 -7.53 4.27
CA GLU A 50 -5.61 -8.89 4.62
C GLU A 50 -6.02 -9.92 3.57
N VAL A 51 -7.11 -9.64 2.84
CA VAL A 51 -7.70 -10.57 1.87
C VAL A 51 -8.15 -9.83 0.60
N LEU A 52 -8.19 -10.57 -0.50
CA LEU A 52 -8.84 -10.15 -1.74
C LEU A 52 -10.20 -10.85 -1.87
N VAL A 53 -11.17 -10.15 -2.45
CA VAL A 53 -12.47 -10.71 -2.87
C VAL A 53 -12.65 -10.35 -4.33
N ASP A 54 -12.84 -11.35 -5.18
CA ASP A 54 -12.98 -11.19 -6.64
C ASP A 54 -11.83 -10.40 -7.30
N GLY A 55 -10.62 -10.52 -6.76
CA GLY A 55 -9.44 -9.81 -7.25
C GLY A 55 -9.35 -8.35 -6.80
N GLU A 56 -10.22 -7.88 -5.91
CA GLU A 56 -10.20 -6.55 -5.33
C GLU A 56 -9.86 -6.57 -3.84
N LEU A 57 -9.29 -5.47 -3.33
CA LEU A 57 -9.01 -5.33 -1.90
C LEU A 57 -10.29 -5.33 -1.08
N PHE A 58 -10.39 -6.28 -0.15
CA PHE A 58 -11.50 -6.32 0.78
C PHE A 58 -11.18 -5.52 2.05
N VAL A 59 -11.43 -4.21 1.99
CA VAL A 59 -11.19 -3.29 3.11
C VAL A 59 -12.38 -3.18 4.09
N LYS A 60 -13.51 -3.83 3.80
CA LYS A 60 -14.73 -3.78 4.62
C LYS A 60 -14.59 -4.41 6.00
N SER A 61 -13.65 -5.35 6.21
CA SER A 61 -13.42 -5.99 7.52
C SER A 61 -12.76 -5.05 8.54
N LEU A 62 -12.19 -3.92 8.10
CA LEU A 62 -11.39 -3.02 8.95
C LEU A 62 -12.21 -2.10 9.87
N ARG A 63 -13.54 -2.25 9.89
CA ARG A 63 -14.48 -1.46 10.72
C ARG A 63 -14.25 0.06 10.53
N THR A 64 -13.71 0.76 11.52
CA THR A 64 -13.44 2.21 11.50
C THR A 64 -12.02 2.57 11.07
N ALA A 65 -11.10 1.60 10.96
CA ALA A 65 -9.74 1.85 10.53
C ALA A 65 -9.71 2.04 9.01
N LYS A 66 -9.35 3.24 8.53
CA LYS A 66 -9.27 3.50 7.09
C LYS A 66 -8.18 2.68 6.38
N ALA A 67 -7.17 2.20 7.12
CA ALA A 67 -5.99 1.48 6.62
C ALA A 67 -5.43 2.04 5.29
N THR A 68 -5.52 3.36 5.14
CA THR A 68 -5.18 4.10 3.94
C THR A 68 -4.07 5.07 4.28
N ALA A 69 -3.01 5.03 3.51
CA ALA A 69 -1.90 5.96 3.55
C ALA A 69 -1.90 6.74 2.23
N THR A 70 -1.77 8.06 2.30
CA THR A 70 -1.76 8.92 1.12
C THR A 70 -0.50 9.75 1.15
N TYR A 71 0.14 9.88 -0.01
CA TYR A 71 1.37 10.64 -0.17
C TYR A 71 1.24 11.60 -1.35
N THR A 72 1.53 12.87 -1.10
CA THR A 72 1.62 13.89 -2.15
C THR A 72 3.07 13.97 -2.60
N CYS A 73 3.28 13.65 -3.87
CA CYS A 73 4.57 13.65 -4.53
C CYS A 73 5.13 15.07 -4.68
N VAL A 74 6.45 15.17 -4.64
CA VAL A 74 7.20 16.25 -5.28
C VAL A 74 7.69 15.79 -6.64
N GLU A 75 8.19 16.71 -7.47
CA GLU A 75 8.76 16.37 -8.77
C GLU A 75 10.02 15.51 -8.62
N GLY A 76 10.07 14.38 -9.34
CA GLY A 76 11.25 13.51 -9.40
C GLY A 76 11.16 12.26 -8.54
N GLU A 77 12.32 11.71 -8.16
CA GLU A 77 12.45 10.48 -7.38
C GLU A 77 12.35 10.74 -5.87
N GLN A 78 11.64 9.87 -5.16
CA GLN A 78 11.38 10.04 -3.74
C GLN A 78 11.05 8.70 -3.06
N GLU A 79 11.28 8.65 -1.74
CA GLU A 79 10.96 7.50 -0.91
C GLU A 79 9.87 7.86 0.10
N TYR A 80 8.88 6.98 0.22
CA TYR A 80 7.76 7.14 1.15
C TYR A 80 7.68 5.97 2.12
N SER A 81 7.57 6.28 3.41
CA SER A 81 7.16 5.33 4.45
C SER A 81 6.44 6.04 5.60
N PRO A 82 5.23 5.59 6.00
CA PRO A 82 4.52 6.12 7.15
C PRO A 82 5.31 5.93 8.46
N ARG A 83 5.42 6.98 9.29
CA ARG A 83 6.20 6.94 10.56
C ARG A 83 5.37 6.80 11.83
N LEU A 84 4.09 7.14 11.78
CA LEU A 84 3.20 7.25 12.95
C LEU A 84 2.03 6.26 12.94
N THR A 85 2.10 5.26 12.07
CA THR A 85 1.06 4.23 11.92
C THR A 85 1.70 2.91 11.54
N TYR A 86 0.95 1.82 11.69
CA TYR A 86 1.25 0.50 11.15
C TYR A 86 -0.08 -0.20 10.89
N MET A 87 -0.08 -1.16 9.98
CA MET A 87 -1.25 -1.93 9.60
C MET A 87 -0.88 -3.41 9.52
N GLY A 88 -1.83 -4.29 9.85
CA GLY A 88 -1.77 -5.70 9.47
C GLY A 88 -2.23 -5.85 8.02
N PHE A 89 -1.40 -6.40 7.15
CA PHE A 89 -1.75 -6.61 5.75
C PHE A 89 -0.94 -7.71 5.08
N ARG A 90 -1.55 -8.30 4.05
CA ARG A 90 -0.89 -9.12 3.04
C ARG A 90 -0.88 -8.43 1.67
N TYR A 91 -1.89 -7.59 1.41
CA TYR A 91 -2.09 -6.93 0.13
C TYR A 91 -2.03 -5.42 0.29
N VAL A 92 -1.42 -4.75 -0.68
CA VAL A 92 -1.43 -3.28 -0.78
C VAL A 92 -1.91 -2.88 -2.17
N GLY A 93 -2.97 -2.09 -2.21
CA GLY A 93 -3.48 -1.44 -3.40
C GLY A 93 -2.81 -0.09 -3.58
N VAL A 94 -2.35 0.18 -4.79
CA VAL A 94 -1.67 1.42 -5.17
C VAL A 94 -2.43 2.06 -6.33
N SER A 95 -2.82 3.31 -6.13
CA SER A 95 -3.51 4.13 -7.13
C SER A 95 -2.91 5.53 -7.21
N GLY A 96 -3.13 6.20 -8.34
CA GLY A 96 -2.59 7.53 -8.59
C GLY A 96 -1.13 7.53 -9.07
N ILE A 97 -0.64 6.41 -9.61
CA ILE A 97 0.68 6.28 -10.27
C ILE A 97 0.56 6.38 -11.79
#